data_AF-A0A9X4ASL8-F1
#
_entry.id   AF-A0A9X4ASL8-F1
#
_cell.length_a   1.000
_cell.length_b   1.000
_cell.length_c   1.000
_cell.angle_alpha   90.00
_cell.angle_beta   90.00
_cell.angle_gamma   90.00
#
_symmetry.space_group_name_H-M   'P 1'
#
loop_
_entity.id
_entity.type
_entity.pdbx_description
1 polymer ?
#
loop_
_entity_poly.entity_id
_entity_poly.type
_entity_poly.pdbx_seq_one_letter_code
_entity_poly.pdbx_strand_id
1 'polypeptide(L)'
;MRYRIPLLGNPSMDLALRAKYIAAFGDACYMSEGPTPTFNCFYKTPQEACDEGVRVAEVFGAAPYDKNYPACEPIAGTENYFRQVGPDPAIHIVISHEPAPRQTPLVEVDGVLVEVNGPYRNLSEPPTLGLAQPFNKCFSGMVDESGDALSQRNYILQVNRNAHKGDAGVGEIHSDLAGFKWPCTNEKCESVICEEPLVLPDPEDPVATYPEVHHVVPMKDKRSCPWGTNSTKNAAVISRALNNWLLNKNPPAEEVKRLNAAPAYTP
;
A
#
# COMPACT_ATOMS: atom_id res chain seq x y z
N MET A 1 13.71 12.94 4.71
CA MET A 1 13.47 14.21 4.01
C MET A 1 13.10 13.93 2.56
N ARG A 2 12.21 14.75 1.99
CA ARG A 2 11.74 14.72 0.59
C ARG A 2 11.39 16.14 0.15
N TYR A 3 11.18 16.32 -1.15
CA TYR A 3 10.80 17.59 -1.76
C TYR A 3 9.29 17.62 -2.01
N ARG A 4 8.56 18.49 -1.29
CA ARG A 4 7.12 18.67 -1.42
C ARG A 4 6.81 19.72 -2.47
N ILE A 5 5.90 19.40 -3.39
CA ILE A 5 5.33 20.38 -4.32
C ILE A 5 4.15 21.12 -3.67
N PRO A 6 3.95 22.42 -3.95
CA PRO A 6 2.79 23.14 -3.47
C PRO A 6 1.56 22.71 -4.27
N LEU A 7 0.56 22.15 -3.60
CA LEU A 7 -0.72 21.80 -4.23
C LEU A 7 -1.70 22.97 -4.15
N LEU A 8 -2.47 23.18 -5.22
CA LEU A 8 -3.57 24.15 -5.24
C LEU A 8 -4.89 23.50 -4.80
N GLY A 9 -5.76 24.30 -4.19
CA GLY A 9 -7.05 23.84 -3.65
C GLY A 9 -6.93 23.11 -2.32
N ASN A 10 -7.92 22.30 -2.00
CA ASN A 10 -7.94 21.47 -0.79
C ASN A 10 -8.16 19.98 -1.12
N PRO A 11 -7.17 19.31 -1.74
CA PRO A 11 -7.29 17.90 -2.11
C PRO A 11 -7.38 16.94 -0.91
N SER A 12 -7.15 17.42 0.32
CA SER A 12 -7.42 16.62 1.52
C SER A 12 -8.92 16.39 1.72
N MET A 13 -9.77 17.34 1.29
CA MET A 13 -11.23 17.30 1.46
C MET A 13 -11.99 17.12 0.14
N ASP A 14 -11.42 17.56 -0.97
CA ASP A 14 -12.01 17.41 -2.31
C ASP A 14 -11.52 16.11 -2.97
N LEU A 15 -12.40 15.10 -2.97
CA LEU A 15 -12.13 13.78 -3.51
C LEU A 15 -11.85 13.80 -5.02
N ALA A 16 -12.58 14.64 -5.76
CA ALA A 16 -12.43 14.73 -7.21
C ALA A 16 -11.08 15.38 -7.56
N LEU A 17 -10.70 16.43 -6.85
CA LEU A 17 -9.40 17.06 -7.01
C LEU A 17 -8.26 16.13 -6.57
N ARG A 18 -8.44 15.40 -5.47
CA ARG A 18 -7.47 14.39 -5.02
C ARG A 18 -7.23 13.34 -6.09
N ALA A 19 -8.29 12.81 -6.69
CA ALA A 19 -8.21 11.83 -7.76
C ALA A 19 -7.45 12.37 -8.98
N LYS A 20 -7.64 13.66 -9.35
CA LYS A 20 -6.86 14.30 -10.41
C LYS A 20 -5.36 14.34 -10.10
N TYR A 21 -4.99 14.70 -8.87
CA TYR A 21 -3.58 14.71 -8.46
C TYR A 21 -2.97 13.31 -8.43
N ILE A 22 -3.68 12.31 -7.90
CA ILE A 22 -3.25 10.90 -7.93
C ILE A 22 -3.08 10.43 -9.39
N ALA A 23 -4.01 10.77 -10.29
CA ALA A 23 -3.89 10.41 -11.70
C ALA A 23 -2.69 11.10 -12.38
N ALA A 24 -2.36 12.33 -12.00
CA ALA A 24 -1.29 13.11 -12.61
C ALA A 24 0.11 12.74 -12.11
N PHE A 25 0.23 12.42 -10.82
CA PHE A 25 1.50 12.31 -10.09
C PHE A 25 1.71 10.94 -9.43
N GLY A 26 0.71 10.07 -9.46
CA GLY A 26 0.79 8.70 -8.98
C GLY A 26 1.20 8.60 -7.51
N ASP A 27 2.12 7.67 -7.25
CA ASP A 27 2.58 7.29 -5.91
C ASP A 27 3.40 8.37 -5.18
N ALA A 28 3.76 9.47 -5.86
CA ALA A 28 4.33 10.63 -5.20
C ALA A 28 3.32 11.26 -4.23
N CYS A 29 2.02 11.16 -4.54
CA CYS A 29 0.94 11.74 -3.77
C CYS A 29 0.22 10.74 -2.90
N TYR A 30 -0.06 11.12 -1.65
CA TYR A 30 -0.76 10.26 -0.71
C TYR A 30 -1.38 11.06 0.44
N MET A 31 -2.32 10.43 1.15
CA MET A 31 -2.84 10.92 2.42
C MET A 31 -1.88 10.58 3.56
N SER A 32 -1.43 11.59 4.30
CA SER A 32 -0.58 11.39 5.46
C SER A 32 -1.35 10.73 6.62
N GLU A 33 -0.64 9.95 7.43
CA GLU A 33 -1.12 9.57 8.75
C GLU A 33 -1.13 10.78 9.70
N GLY A 34 -2.07 10.81 10.64
CA GLY A 34 -2.09 11.72 11.77
C GLY A 34 -3.52 12.02 12.23
N PRO A 35 -3.69 12.75 13.34
CA PRO A 35 -5.01 13.19 13.79
C PRO A 35 -5.69 14.15 12.80
N THR A 36 -4.89 14.83 11.96
CA THR A 36 -5.36 15.65 10.84
C THR A 36 -4.63 15.23 9.56
N PRO A 37 -5.13 14.22 8.84
CA PRO A 37 -4.54 13.76 7.59
C PRO A 37 -4.46 14.86 6.54
N THR A 38 -3.36 14.95 5.82
CA THR A 38 -3.17 15.91 4.73
C THR A 38 -2.75 15.20 3.45
N PHE A 39 -3.29 15.64 2.31
CA PHE A 39 -2.87 15.16 1.01
C PHE A 39 -1.69 15.99 0.50
N ASN A 40 -0.56 15.34 0.24
CA ASN A 40 0.64 16.00 -0.27
C ASN A 40 1.36 15.09 -1.26
N CYS A 41 2.21 15.69 -2.09
CA CYS A 41 3.03 14.98 -3.07
C CYS A 41 4.51 15.24 -2.80
N PHE A 42 5.28 14.15 -2.67
CA PHE A 42 6.68 14.19 -2.25
C PHE A 42 7.58 13.44 -3.24
N TYR A 43 8.68 14.09 -3.61
CA TYR A 43 9.67 13.55 -4.55
C TYR A 43 11.03 13.34 -3.89
N LYS A 44 11.84 12.47 -4.49
CA LYS A 44 13.19 12.16 -3.97
C LYS A 44 14.19 13.25 -4.31
N THR A 45 14.03 13.88 -5.46
CA THR A 45 14.95 14.90 -5.96
C THR A 45 14.25 16.24 -6.15
N PRO A 46 14.97 17.37 -6.03
CA PRO A 46 14.37 18.69 -6.23
C PRO A 46 13.96 18.91 -7.69
N GLN A 47 14.72 18.35 -8.64
CA GLN A 47 14.44 18.51 -10.06
C GLN A 47 13.12 17.84 -10.45
N GLU A 48 12.87 16.59 -10.02
CA GLU A 48 11.58 15.92 -10.21
C GLU A 48 10.43 16.73 -9.62
N ALA A 49 10.59 17.25 -8.39
CA ALA A 49 9.58 18.08 -7.75
C ALA A 49 9.30 19.38 -8.53
N CYS A 50 10.34 20.04 -9.04
CA CYS A 50 10.19 21.24 -9.84
C CYS A 50 9.50 20.97 -11.19
N ASP A 51 9.85 19.88 -11.87
CA ASP A 51 9.25 19.50 -13.16
C ASP A 51 7.78 19.06 -13.03
N GLU A 52 7.43 18.38 -11.94
CA GLU A 52 6.04 18.01 -11.65
C GLU A 52 5.24 19.18 -11.06
N GLY A 53 5.89 20.03 -10.25
CA GLY A 53 5.30 21.20 -9.62
C GLY A 53 4.70 22.19 -10.63
N VAL A 54 5.32 22.35 -11.81
CA VAL A 54 4.76 23.22 -12.87
C VAL A 54 3.47 22.69 -13.49
N ARG A 55 3.14 21.40 -13.30
CA ARG A 55 1.87 20.80 -13.77
C ARG A 55 0.72 21.00 -12.78
N VAL A 56 0.99 21.44 -11.55
CA VAL A 56 -0.05 21.56 -10.50
C VAL A 56 -1.22 22.45 -10.93
N ALA A 57 -0.94 23.62 -11.53
CA ALA A 57 -2.00 24.53 -11.98
C ALA A 57 -2.92 23.91 -13.03
N GLU A 58 -2.32 23.19 -14.00
CA GLU A 58 -3.06 22.46 -15.03
C GLU A 58 -3.94 21.36 -14.43
N VAL A 59 -3.40 20.56 -13.49
CA VAL A 59 -4.14 19.49 -12.81
C VAL A 59 -5.30 20.04 -11.96
N PHE A 60 -5.10 21.18 -11.31
CA PHE A 60 -6.14 21.87 -10.55
C PHE A 60 -7.26 22.43 -11.46
N GLY A 61 -6.95 22.71 -12.74
CA GLY A 61 -7.86 23.33 -13.69
C GLY A 61 -7.73 24.85 -13.79
N ALA A 62 -6.60 25.40 -13.33
CA ALA A 62 -6.21 26.80 -13.56
C ALA A 62 -5.40 26.94 -14.85
N ALA A 63 -5.08 28.19 -15.21
CA ALA A 63 -4.15 28.46 -16.30
C ALA A 63 -2.81 27.76 -16.03
N PRO A 64 -2.27 26.98 -16.99
CA PRO A 64 -0.99 26.32 -16.81
C PRO A 64 0.12 27.32 -16.51
N TYR A 65 1.07 26.90 -15.67
CA TYR A 65 2.29 27.64 -15.46
C TYR A 65 3.15 27.68 -16.73
N ASP A 66 3.84 28.80 -16.96
CA ASP A 66 4.80 28.89 -18.05
C ASP A 66 6.04 28.05 -17.70
N LYS A 67 6.45 27.20 -18.65
CA LYS A 67 7.53 26.23 -18.49
C LYS A 67 8.85 26.72 -19.10
N ASN A 68 8.86 27.88 -19.74
CA ASN A 68 10.00 28.45 -20.48
C ASN A 68 11.00 29.22 -19.59
N TYR A 69 10.67 29.43 -18.31
CA TYR A 69 11.51 30.16 -17.36
C TYR A 69 12.51 29.23 -16.63
N PRO A 70 13.55 29.78 -15.96
CA PRO A 70 14.74 29.07 -15.52
C PRO A 70 14.52 27.74 -14.78
N ALA A 71 15.60 26.95 -14.74
CA ALA A 71 15.66 25.67 -14.05
C ALA A 71 15.38 25.81 -12.54
N CYS A 72 15.18 24.69 -11.86
CA CYS A 72 14.97 24.63 -10.42
C CYS A 72 16.18 25.24 -9.68
N GLU A 73 15.99 26.35 -8.96
CA GLU A 73 17.08 27.07 -8.29
C GLU A 73 17.01 26.89 -6.76
N PRO A 74 18.16 26.67 -6.08
CA PRO A 74 18.19 26.58 -4.63
C PRO A 74 17.92 27.94 -3.98
N ILE A 75 17.17 27.95 -2.88
CA ILE A 75 16.94 29.15 -2.07
C ILE A 75 18.08 29.28 -1.06
N ALA A 76 18.87 30.35 -1.19
CA ALA A 76 20.04 30.61 -0.35
C ALA A 76 19.70 30.55 1.15
N GLY A 77 20.51 29.81 1.91
CA GLY A 77 20.32 29.61 3.36
C GLY A 77 19.29 28.55 3.74
N THR A 78 18.74 27.80 2.79
CA THR A 78 17.77 26.71 3.03
C THR A 78 18.09 25.49 2.17
N GLU A 79 17.39 24.37 2.41
CA GLU A 79 17.39 23.20 1.51
C GLU A 79 16.23 23.23 0.50
N ASN A 80 15.47 24.33 0.45
CA ASN A 80 14.34 24.52 -0.44
C ASN A 80 14.79 24.98 -1.83
N TYR A 81 13.89 24.82 -2.80
CA TYR A 81 14.10 25.26 -4.17
C TYR A 81 12.93 26.14 -4.60
N PHE A 82 13.17 27.04 -5.55
CA PHE A 82 12.10 27.73 -6.25
C PHE A 82 12.22 27.47 -7.75
N ARG A 83 11.08 27.54 -8.43
CA ARG A 83 11.02 27.55 -9.89
C ARG A 83 10.14 28.69 -10.36
N GLN A 84 10.69 29.55 -11.19
CA GLN A 84 9.93 30.61 -11.85
C GLN A 84 8.93 29.98 -12.84
N VAL A 85 7.69 30.48 -12.81
CA VAL A 85 6.58 29.95 -13.61
C VAL A 85 5.82 31.03 -14.38
N GLY A 86 6.44 32.20 -14.50
CA GLY A 86 5.92 33.34 -15.25
C GLY A 86 7.00 34.39 -15.52
N PRO A 87 6.71 35.40 -16.35
CA PRO A 87 7.68 36.44 -16.74
C PRO A 87 8.18 37.29 -15.58
N ASP A 88 7.35 37.46 -14.56
CA ASP A 88 7.74 38.16 -13.32
C ASP A 88 8.43 37.18 -12.36
N PRO A 89 9.65 37.46 -11.88
CA PRO A 89 10.35 36.64 -10.87
C PRO A 89 9.56 36.41 -9.57
N ALA A 90 8.60 37.29 -9.25
CA ALA A 90 7.70 37.10 -8.12
C ALA A 90 6.71 35.94 -8.33
N ILE A 91 6.47 35.52 -9.57
CA ILE A 91 5.59 34.40 -9.91
C ILE A 91 6.42 33.12 -9.99
N HIS A 92 6.61 32.50 -8.83
CA HIS A 92 7.34 31.25 -8.67
C HIS A 92 6.56 30.26 -7.80
N ILE A 93 6.93 28.99 -7.92
CA ILE A 93 6.55 27.95 -6.96
C ILE A 93 7.72 27.66 -6.04
N VAL A 94 7.44 27.38 -4.76
CA VAL A 94 8.44 26.97 -3.78
C VAL A 94 8.29 25.46 -3.52
N ILE A 95 9.40 24.74 -3.67
CA ILE A 95 9.51 23.32 -3.34
C ILE A 95 10.14 23.21 -1.95
N SER A 96 9.39 22.70 -0.99
CA SER A 96 9.83 22.59 0.40
C SER A 96 10.57 21.28 0.64
N HIS A 97 11.77 21.34 1.20
CA HIS A 97 12.50 20.16 1.67
C HIS A 97 12.15 19.88 3.13
N GLU A 98 11.36 18.84 3.35
CA GLU A 98 10.77 18.55 4.66
C GLU A 98 10.63 17.04 4.90
N PRO A 99 10.37 16.60 6.15
CA PRO A 99 10.04 15.21 6.43
C PRO A 99 8.74 14.83 5.73
N ALA A 100 8.80 13.84 4.84
CA ALA A 100 7.59 13.23 4.29
C ALA A 100 6.89 12.42 5.40
N PRO A 101 5.65 12.75 5.78
CA PRO A 101 4.92 12.00 6.79
C PRO A 101 4.63 10.58 6.31
N ARG A 102 4.39 9.65 7.23
CA ARG A 102 3.99 8.28 6.89
C ARG A 102 2.67 8.31 6.11
N GLN A 103 2.49 7.40 5.16
CA GLN A 103 1.20 7.19 4.53
C GLN A 103 0.20 6.64 5.53
N THR A 104 -1.04 7.10 5.47
CA THR A 104 -2.11 6.50 6.27
C THR A 104 -2.22 5.01 5.96
N PRO A 105 -2.35 4.12 6.97
CA PRO A 105 -2.63 2.70 6.74
C PRO A 105 -4.08 2.48 6.24
N LEU A 106 -4.91 3.52 6.22
CA LEU A 106 -6.23 3.45 5.59
C LEU A 106 -6.08 3.40 4.06
N VAL A 107 -6.88 2.57 3.41
CA VAL A 107 -6.87 2.41 1.96
C VAL A 107 -8.03 3.19 1.36
N GLU A 108 -7.79 3.87 0.25
CA GLU A 108 -8.84 4.59 -0.47
C GLU A 108 -9.72 3.62 -1.26
N VAL A 109 -10.98 3.52 -0.87
CA VAL A 109 -12.02 2.68 -1.49
C VAL A 109 -13.15 3.60 -1.90
N ASP A 110 -13.39 3.74 -3.21
CA ASP A 110 -14.41 4.63 -3.78
C ASP A 110 -14.32 6.07 -3.25
N GLY A 111 -13.10 6.58 -3.03
CA GLY A 111 -12.85 7.94 -2.51
C GLY A 111 -12.87 8.06 -0.98
N VAL A 112 -13.23 7.01 -0.25
CA VAL A 112 -13.29 7.00 1.21
C VAL A 112 -12.08 6.23 1.77
N LEU A 113 -11.43 6.78 2.80
CA LEU A 113 -10.38 6.06 3.52
C LEU A 113 -11.00 5.01 4.44
N VAL A 114 -10.65 3.75 4.22
CA VAL A 114 -11.21 2.59 4.93
C VAL A 114 -10.09 1.83 5.63
N GLU A 115 -10.35 1.39 6.85
CA GLU A 115 -9.44 0.51 7.58
C GLU A 115 -9.52 -0.91 7.01
N VAL A 116 -8.36 -1.54 6.84
CA VAL A 116 -8.30 -2.95 6.49
C VAL A 116 -8.71 -3.80 7.70
N ASN A 117 -9.69 -4.67 7.50
CA ASN A 117 -10.20 -5.62 8.48
C ASN A 117 -10.33 -6.99 7.84
N GLY A 118 -9.20 -7.65 7.60
CA GLY A 118 -9.13 -8.94 6.94
C GLY A 118 -9.80 -10.10 7.70
N PRO A 119 -9.77 -11.31 7.13
CA PRO A 119 -10.41 -12.51 7.69
C PRO A 119 -9.94 -12.86 9.10
N TYR A 120 -8.69 -12.54 9.46
CA TYR A 120 -8.09 -12.90 10.76
C TYR A 120 -8.29 -11.83 11.84
N ARG A 121 -9.14 -10.82 11.62
CA ARG A 121 -9.40 -9.69 12.54
C ARG A 121 -9.84 -10.06 13.97
N ASN A 122 -10.33 -11.27 14.18
CA ASN A 122 -10.77 -11.76 15.49
C ASN A 122 -9.68 -12.56 16.23
N LEU A 123 -8.53 -12.80 15.59
CA LEU A 123 -7.40 -13.42 16.26
C LEU A 123 -6.77 -12.45 17.26
N SER A 124 -6.13 -13.02 18.29
CA SER A 124 -5.31 -12.20 19.19
C SER A 124 -4.16 -11.59 18.42
N GLU A 125 -3.95 -10.29 18.62
CA GLU A 125 -2.80 -9.59 18.07
C GLU A 125 -1.51 -10.12 18.70
N PRO A 126 -0.39 -10.10 17.96
CA PRO A 126 0.87 -10.58 18.47
C PRO A 126 1.38 -9.69 19.61
N PRO A 127 2.25 -10.23 20.49
CA PRO A 127 2.81 -9.47 21.63
C PRO A 127 3.56 -8.19 21.21
N THR A 128 4.07 -8.16 19.98
CA THR A 128 4.73 -6.98 19.42
C THR A 128 4.08 -6.66 18.07
N LEU A 129 3.31 -5.58 18.07
CA LEU A 129 2.79 -4.95 16.87
C LEU A 129 3.75 -3.85 16.42
N GLY A 130 4.21 -3.90 15.17
CA GLY A 130 5.19 -2.93 14.67
C GLY A 130 5.08 -2.69 13.17
N LEU A 131 5.52 -1.50 12.76
CA LEU A 131 5.63 -1.13 11.36
C LEU A 131 6.68 -1.98 10.65
N ALA A 132 6.38 -2.38 9.41
CA ALA A 132 7.26 -3.16 8.55
C ALA A 132 7.76 -4.49 9.17
N GLN A 133 7.05 -5.02 10.17
CA GLN A 133 7.36 -6.30 10.78
C GLN A 133 6.79 -7.44 9.93
N PRO A 134 7.55 -8.51 9.62
CA PRO A 134 7.06 -9.58 8.78
C PRO A 134 6.36 -10.70 9.57
N PHE A 135 5.27 -11.26 9.05
CA PHE A 135 4.52 -12.36 9.69
C PHE A 135 5.35 -13.64 9.91
N ASN A 136 6.33 -13.91 9.04
CA ASN A 136 7.10 -15.16 9.10
C ASN A 136 8.23 -15.16 10.14
N LYS A 137 8.56 -14.03 10.76
CA LYS A 137 9.59 -13.93 11.81
C LYS A 137 9.05 -13.53 13.17
N CYS A 138 7.86 -12.93 13.20
CA CYS A 138 7.28 -12.47 14.44
C CYS A 138 6.52 -13.60 15.14
N PHE A 139 6.69 -13.69 16.45
CA PHE A 139 5.93 -14.60 17.30
C PHE A 139 4.45 -14.23 17.31
N SER A 140 3.59 -15.24 17.27
CA SER A 140 2.12 -15.07 17.25
C SER A 140 1.52 -14.82 18.64
N GLY A 141 2.24 -15.14 19.72
CA GLY A 141 1.62 -15.27 21.04
C GLY A 141 1.09 -16.68 21.33
N MET A 142 1.06 -17.56 20.33
CA MET A 142 0.56 -18.94 20.43
C MET A 142 1.71 -19.95 20.40
N VAL A 143 1.50 -21.11 21.00
CA VAL A 143 2.40 -22.24 20.94
C VAL A 143 1.75 -23.40 20.20
N ASP A 144 2.56 -24.29 19.63
CA ASP A 144 2.07 -25.52 19.01
C ASP A 144 1.78 -26.62 20.05
N GLU A 145 1.41 -27.81 19.57
CA GLU A 145 1.11 -28.98 20.41
C GLU A 145 2.33 -29.45 21.23
N SER A 146 3.54 -29.13 20.79
CA SER A 146 4.79 -29.45 21.49
C SER A 146 5.19 -28.37 22.50
N GLY A 147 4.45 -27.26 22.54
CA GLY A 147 4.75 -26.10 23.38
C GLY A 147 5.75 -25.13 22.75
N ASP A 148 6.13 -25.33 21.49
CA ASP A 148 7.06 -24.46 20.78
C ASP A 148 6.36 -23.20 20.24
N ALA A 149 7.09 -22.10 20.24
CA ALA A 149 6.57 -20.81 19.81
C ALA A 149 6.20 -20.79 18.31
N LEU A 150 4.94 -20.49 17.99
CA LEU A 150 4.47 -20.37 16.61
C LEU A 150 4.75 -18.98 16.04
N SER A 151 5.31 -18.93 14.83
CA SER A 151 5.32 -17.69 14.04
C SER A 151 3.90 -17.27 13.67
N GLN A 152 3.66 -15.97 13.48
CA GLN A 152 2.36 -15.45 13.04
C GLN A 152 1.92 -16.08 11.72
N ARG A 153 2.85 -16.25 10.77
CA ARG A 153 2.57 -16.93 9.51
C ARG A 153 2.01 -18.34 9.75
N ASN A 154 2.68 -19.14 10.59
CA ASN A 154 2.26 -20.52 10.82
C ASN A 154 0.92 -20.59 11.55
N TYR A 155 0.70 -19.72 12.54
CA TYR A 155 -0.57 -19.65 13.26
C TYR A 155 -1.73 -19.26 12.32
N ILE A 156 -1.54 -18.24 11.47
CA ILE A 156 -2.56 -17.80 10.50
C ILE A 156 -2.88 -18.92 9.49
N LEU A 157 -1.87 -19.62 8.97
CA LEU A 157 -2.07 -20.76 8.08
C LEU A 157 -2.80 -21.92 8.77
N GLN A 158 -2.52 -22.18 10.05
CA GLN A 158 -3.22 -23.19 10.84
C GLN A 158 -4.70 -22.83 11.04
N VAL A 159 -5.00 -21.58 11.38
CA VAL A 159 -6.38 -21.08 11.52
C VAL A 159 -7.13 -21.19 10.19
N ASN A 160 -6.51 -20.75 9.09
CA ASN A 160 -7.09 -20.89 7.76
C ASN A 160 -7.42 -22.36 7.45
N ARG A 161 -6.47 -23.27 7.70
CA ARG A 161 -6.68 -24.70 7.51
C ARG A 161 -7.82 -25.24 8.37
N ASN A 162 -7.89 -24.84 9.64
CA ASN A 162 -8.93 -25.27 10.56
C ASN A 162 -10.33 -24.82 10.11
N ALA A 163 -10.44 -23.60 9.60
CA ALA A 163 -11.70 -23.05 9.10
C ALA A 163 -12.26 -23.81 7.89
N HIS A 164 -11.40 -24.51 7.15
CA HIS A 164 -11.75 -25.28 5.95
C HIS A 164 -11.64 -26.79 6.15
N LYS A 165 -11.73 -27.27 7.40
CA LYS A 165 -11.88 -28.70 7.69
C LYS A 165 -13.26 -29.17 7.22
N GLY A 166 -13.28 -30.05 6.21
CA GLY A 166 -14.46 -30.85 5.89
C GLY A 166 -14.65 -32.01 6.87
N ASP A 167 -15.67 -32.84 6.64
CA ASP A 167 -16.03 -33.98 7.49
C ASP A 167 -14.89 -35.02 7.66
N ALA A 168 -13.92 -35.04 6.75
CA ALA A 168 -12.75 -35.91 6.77
C ALA A 168 -11.64 -35.48 7.75
N GLY A 169 -11.78 -34.31 8.41
CA GLY A 169 -10.89 -33.86 9.49
C GLY A 169 -9.53 -33.27 9.07
N VAL A 170 -9.11 -33.43 7.81
CA VAL A 170 -7.93 -32.76 7.23
C VAL A 170 -8.41 -31.52 6.48
N GLY A 171 -7.96 -30.34 6.92
CA GLY A 171 -8.31 -29.08 6.26
C GLY A 171 -7.35 -28.74 5.13
N GLU A 172 -7.86 -28.09 4.10
CA GLU A 172 -7.07 -27.48 3.02
C GLU A 172 -6.75 -26.02 3.35
N ILE A 173 -5.70 -25.47 2.73
CA ILE A 173 -5.44 -24.03 2.83
C ILE A 173 -6.17 -23.33 1.70
N HIS A 174 -7.06 -22.40 2.04
CA HIS A 174 -7.83 -21.63 1.07
C HIS A 174 -7.28 -20.21 0.93
N SER A 175 -7.28 -19.69 -0.30
CA SER A 175 -7.00 -18.28 -0.55
C SER A 175 -8.17 -17.40 -0.13
N ASP A 176 -7.87 -16.37 0.67
CA ASP A 176 -8.83 -15.34 1.09
C ASP A 176 -9.22 -14.40 -0.06
N LEU A 177 -8.48 -14.45 -1.17
CA LEU A 177 -8.76 -13.70 -2.40
C LEU A 177 -9.09 -14.63 -3.57
N ALA A 178 -9.57 -15.85 -3.32
CA ALA A 178 -10.00 -16.77 -4.38
C ALA A 178 -10.86 -16.07 -5.45
N GLY A 179 -10.55 -16.32 -6.73
CA GLY A 179 -11.19 -15.67 -7.87
C GLY A 179 -10.77 -14.21 -8.12
N PHE A 180 -9.80 -13.67 -7.39
CA PHE A 180 -9.19 -12.38 -7.71
C PHE A 180 -8.40 -12.47 -9.00
N LYS A 181 -8.51 -11.47 -9.87
CA LYS A 181 -7.92 -11.48 -11.22
C LYS A 181 -6.84 -10.42 -11.35
N TRP A 182 -5.71 -10.78 -11.96
CA TRP A 182 -4.62 -9.85 -12.21
C TRP A 182 -3.88 -10.15 -13.52
N PRO A 183 -3.28 -9.14 -14.16
CA PRO A 183 -2.38 -9.36 -15.27
C PRO A 183 -1.10 -10.07 -14.80
N CYS A 184 -0.76 -11.16 -15.46
CA CYS A 184 0.43 -11.97 -15.20
C CYS A 184 1.07 -12.42 -16.53
N THR A 185 2.19 -13.13 -16.42
CA THR A 185 2.96 -13.62 -17.57
C THR A 185 2.95 -15.14 -17.58
N ASN A 186 2.58 -15.76 -18.70
CA ASN A 186 2.62 -17.22 -18.85
C ASN A 186 4.03 -17.75 -19.19
N GLU A 187 4.18 -19.07 -19.33
CA GLU A 187 5.44 -19.73 -19.70
C GLU A 187 6.03 -19.27 -21.04
N LYS A 188 5.20 -18.69 -21.92
CA LYS A 188 5.58 -18.14 -23.22
C LYS A 188 5.91 -16.64 -23.17
N CYS A 189 6.01 -16.07 -21.97
CA CYS A 189 6.21 -14.63 -21.76
C CYS A 189 5.07 -13.74 -22.28
N GLU A 190 3.86 -14.28 -22.45
CA GLU A 190 2.69 -13.53 -22.92
C GLU A 190 1.90 -12.97 -21.75
N SER A 191 1.35 -11.76 -21.92
CA SER A 191 0.46 -11.16 -20.93
C SER A 191 -0.89 -11.87 -20.95
N VAL A 192 -1.26 -12.48 -19.83
CA VAL A 192 -2.53 -13.17 -19.62
C VAL A 192 -3.18 -12.69 -18.33
N ILE A 193 -4.45 -13.05 -18.11
CA ILE A 193 -5.14 -12.80 -16.84
C ILE A 193 -5.05 -14.07 -15.99
N CYS A 194 -4.33 -13.97 -14.86
CA CYS A 194 -4.34 -14.99 -13.83
C CYS A 194 -5.57 -14.83 -12.94
N GLU A 195 -6.00 -15.92 -12.34
CA GLU A 195 -7.06 -15.97 -11.36
C GLU A 195 -6.57 -16.70 -10.11
N GLU A 196 -6.88 -16.16 -8.95
CA GLU A 196 -6.39 -16.67 -7.66
C GLU A 196 -7.09 -17.99 -7.37
N PRO A 197 -6.35 -19.10 -7.20
CA PRO A 197 -6.95 -20.39 -6.93
C PRO A 197 -7.65 -20.42 -5.56
N LEU A 198 -8.71 -21.21 -5.46
CA LEU A 198 -9.41 -21.41 -4.19
C LEU A 198 -8.54 -22.15 -3.18
N VAL A 199 -7.93 -23.28 -3.60
CA VAL A 199 -7.11 -24.14 -2.77
C VAL A 199 -5.63 -23.92 -3.10
N LEU A 200 -4.81 -23.74 -2.07
CA LEU A 200 -3.37 -23.53 -2.16
C LEU A 200 -2.65 -24.79 -1.66
N PRO A 201 -1.74 -25.39 -2.46
CA PRO A 201 -1.02 -26.59 -2.05
C PRO A 201 -0.09 -26.30 -0.89
N ASP A 202 0.09 -27.32 -0.05
CA ASP A 202 0.91 -27.20 1.14
C ASP A 202 2.38 -26.87 0.84
N PRO A 203 3.08 -26.15 1.74
CA PRO A 203 4.45 -25.67 1.58
C PRO A 203 5.52 -26.74 1.32
N GLU A 204 5.17 -28.03 1.32
CA GLU A 204 6.06 -29.15 1.02
C GLU A 204 6.09 -29.53 -0.49
N ASP A 205 5.20 -28.98 -1.34
CA ASP A 205 5.08 -29.31 -2.77
C ASP A 205 5.53 -28.17 -3.75
N PRO A 206 6.68 -28.28 -4.48
CA PRO A 206 7.49 -27.21 -5.12
C PRO A 206 6.89 -26.17 -6.09
N VAL A 207 5.59 -25.87 -6.08
CA VAL A 207 4.89 -25.09 -7.11
C VAL A 207 4.58 -23.64 -6.69
N ALA A 208 4.52 -22.72 -7.66
CA ALA A 208 4.28 -21.27 -7.49
C ALA A 208 2.98 -20.85 -6.77
N THR A 209 2.16 -21.82 -6.37
CA THR A 209 0.87 -21.68 -5.70
C THR A 209 0.96 -21.83 -4.17
N TYR A 210 2.17 -21.98 -3.61
CA TYR A 210 2.35 -22.04 -2.16
C TYR A 210 1.67 -20.88 -1.40
N PRO A 211 1.04 -21.17 -0.24
CA PRO A 211 0.36 -20.18 0.54
C PRO A 211 1.34 -19.24 1.25
N GLU A 212 1.01 -17.95 1.18
CA GLU A 212 1.70 -16.88 1.85
C GLU A 212 0.72 -16.05 2.68
N VAL A 213 1.21 -15.55 3.81
CA VAL A 213 0.47 -14.55 4.60
C VAL A 213 0.87 -13.17 4.09
N HIS A 214 -0.05 -12.56 3.36
CA HIS A 214 0.06 -11.27 2.73
C HIS A 214 -0.23 -10.13 3.71
N HIS A 215 0.53 -9.06 3.56
CA HIS A 215 0.27 -7.76 4.18
C HIS A 215 -0.61 -6.94 3.26
N VAL A 216 -1.91 -6.86 3.56
CA VAL A 216 -2.88 -6.12 2.73
C VAL A 216 -2.42 -4.68 2.56
N VAL A 217 -2.17 -3.96 3.65
CA VAL A 217 -1.31 -2.76 3.66
C VAL A 217 0.14 -3.25 3.70
N PRO A 218 0.92 -3.09 2.61
CA PRO A 218 2.28 -3.61 2.55
C PRO A 218 3.16 -3.05 3.64
N MET A 219 4.15 -3.84 4.07
CA MET A 219 5.15 -3.42 5.06
C MET A 219 5.84 -2.09 4.74
N LYS A 220 5.99 -1.76 3.46
CA LYS A 220 6.58 -0.50 2.98
C LYS A 220 5.70 0.15 1.93
N ASP A 221 5.61 1.47 1.99
CA ASP A 221 5.02 2.23 0.89
C ASP A 221 5.99 2.33 -0.31
N LYS A 222 5.52 2.93 -1.40
CA LYS A 222 6.29 3.17 -2.63
C LYS A 222 7.54 4.03 -2.45
N ARG A 223 7.63 4.74 -1.32
CA ARG A 223 8.77 5.57 -0.92
C ARG A 223 9.76 4.80 -0.05
N SER A 224 9.53 3.50 0.13
CA SER A 224 10.27 2.55 0.95
C SER A 224 10.20 2.84 2.46
N CYS A 225 9.24 3.66 2.88
CA CYS A 225 9.02 3.97 4.30
C CYS A 225 8.17 2.86 4.94
N PRO A 226 8.41 2.52 6.23
CA PRO A 226 7.54 1.59 6.96
C PRO A 226 6.08 2.03 6.91
N TRP A 227 5.17 1.13 6.56
CA TRP A 227 3.77 1.46 6.31
C TRP A 227 2.81 0.51 7.01
N GLY A 228 2.62 -0.72 6.52
CA GLY A 228 1.79 -1.73 7.17
C GLY A 228 2.39 -2.27 8.46
N THR A 229 1.52 -2.74 9.36
CA THR A 229 1.90 -3.50 10.56
C THR A 229 1.70 -4.99 10.34
N ASN A 230 2.31 -5.80 11.21
CA ASN A 230 2.03 -7.22 11.36
C ASN A 230 0.72 -7.51 12.15
N SER A 231 -0.28 -6.64 12.06
CA SER A 231 -1.59 -6.90 12.66
C SER A 231 -2.27 -8.06 11.94
N THR A 232 -2.97 -8.90 12.70
CA THR A 232 -3.82 -9.97 12.15
C THR A 232 -4.97 -9.41 11.28
N LYS A 233 -5.45 -8.19 11.55
CA LYS A 233 -6.40 -7.49 10.67
C LYS A 233 -5.80 -7.15 9.31
N ASN A 234 -4.49 -6.98 9.23
CA ASN A 234 -3.75 -6.66 8.01
C ASN A 234 -3.29 -7.91 7.25
N ALA A 235 -3.72 -9.11 7.68
CA ALA A 235 -3.33 -10.38 7.10
C ALA A 235 -4.40 -10.93 6.13
N ALA A 236 -3.92 -11.55 5.05
CA ALA A 236 -4.70 -12.40 4.16
C ALA A 236 -3.83 -13.59 3.74
N VAL A 237 -4.40 -14.79 3.61
CA VAL A 237 -3.73 -15.94 3.02
C VAL A 237 -4.00 -15.94 1.52
N ILE A 238 -2.95 -15.91 0.72
CA ILE A 238 -3.03 -15.89 -0.75
C ILE A 238 -1.87 -16.69 -1.35
N SER A 239 -1.93 -16.98 -2.64
CA SER A 239 -0.85 -17.60 -3.38
C SER A 239 0.39 -16.69 -3.43
N ARG A 240 1.58 -17.31 -3.45
CA ARG A 240 2.84 -16.60 -3.68
C ARG A 240 2.81 -15.79 -4.98
N ALA A 241 2.15 -16.29 -6.03
CA ALA A 241 2.01 -15.58 -7.30
C ALA A 241 1.27 -14.25 -7.15
N LEU A 242 0.11 -14.23 -6.48
CA LEU A 242 -0.63 -13.00 -6.21
C LEU A 242 0.14 -12.08 -5.25
N ASN A 243 0.74 -12.64 -4.20
CA ASN A 243 1.54 -11.87 -3.24
C ASN A 243 2.72 -11.14 -3.92
N ASN A 244 3.40 -11.80 -4.85
CA ASN A 244 4.46 -11.18 -5.65
C ASN A 244 3.92 -10.06 -6.55
N TRP A 245 2.72 -10.21 -7.11
CA TRP A 245 2.10 -9.17 -7.92
C TRP A 245 1.69 -7.95 -7.08
N LEU A 246 1.19 -8.16 -5.86
CA LEU A 246 0.82 -7.08 -4.92
C LEU A 246 2.03 -6.42 -4.24
N LEU A 247 3.20 -7.06 -4.31
CA LEU A 247 4.41 -6.60 -3.62
C LEU A 247 4.74 -5.14 -3.95
N ASN A 248 4.90 -4.32 -2.90
CA ASN A 248 5.20 -2.89 -2.97
C ASN A 248 4.18 -2.09 -3.81
N LYS A 249 2.91 -2.52 -3.92
CA LYS A 249 1.82 -1.75 -4.52
C LYS A 249 0.89 -1.20 -3.44
N ASN A 250 0.26 -0.07 -3.71
CA ASN A 250 -0.89 0.32 -2.89
C ASN A 250 -1.99 -0.75 -3.07
N PRO A 251 -2.73 -1.09 -2.01
CA PRO A 251 -3.72 -2.16 -2.08
C PRO A 251 -4.84 -1.75 -3.04
N PRO A 252 -5.20 -2.57 -4.03
CA PRO A 252 -6.34 -2.29 -4.88
C PRO A 252 -7.62 -2.18 -4.05
N ALA A 253 -8.51 -1.25 -4.39
CA ALA A 253 -9.78 -1.09 -3.68
C ALA A 253 -10.61 -2.39 -3.65
N GLU A 254 -10.58 -3.17 -4.74
CA GLU A 254 -11.27 -4.47 -4.84
C GLU A 254 -10.73 -5.52 -3.86
N GLU A 255 -9.41 -5.53 -3.61
CA GLU A 255 -8.82 -6.41 -2.59
C GLU A 255 -9.40 -6.08 -1.22
N VAL A 256 -9.35 -4.80 -0.83
CA VAL A 256 -9.83 -4.35 0.49
C VAL A 256 -11.33 -4.57 0.64
N LYS A 257 -12.13 -4.35 -0.41
CA LYS A 257 -13.57 -4.64 -0.40
C LYS A 257 -13.85 -6.12 -0.12
N ARG A 258 -13.16 -7.04 -0.82
CA ARG A 258 -13.35 -8.48 -0.63
C ARG A 258 -12.96 -8.93 0.77
N LEU A 259 -11.78 -8.51 1.24
CA LEU A 259 -11.26 -8.91 2.54
C LEU A 259 -12.10 -8.36 3.70
N ASN A 260 -12.55 -7.10 3.62
CA ASN A 260 -13.41 -6.51 4.64
C ASN A 260 -14.81 -7.15 4.67
N ALA A 261 -15.31 -7.63 3.52
CA ALA A 261 -16.60 -8.32 3.43
C ALA A 261 -16.50 -9.82 3.82
N ALA A 262 -15.30 -10.39 3.86
CA ALA A 262 -15.09 -11.79 4.17
C ALA A 262 -15.49 -12.12 5.62
N PRO A 263 -16.08 -13.30 5.89
CA PRO A 263 -16.30 -13.79 7.24
C PRO A 263 -15.01 -13.76 8.06
N ALA A 264 -15.13 -13.50 9.37
CA ALA A 264 -13.99 -13.58 10.26
C ALA A 264 -13.73 -15.05 10.59
N TYR A 265 -12.47 -15.48 10.52
CA TYR A 265 -12.11 -16.78 11.06
C TYR A 265 -12.03 -16.73 12.58
N THR A 266 -12.35 -17.88 13.18
CA THR A 266 -12.17 -18.16 14.59
C THR A 266 -11.08 -19.23 14.75
N PRO A 267 -10.24 -19.15 15.80
CA PRO A 267 -9.21 -20.16 16.09
C PRO A 267 -9.74 -21.59 16.17
#